data_AF-A0AAD5L413-F1
#
_entry.id   AF-A0AAD5L413-F1
#
_cell.length_a   1.000
_cell.length_b   1.000
_cell.length_c   1.000
_cell.angle_alpha   90.00
_cell.angle_beta   90.00
_cell.angle_gamma   90.00
#
_symmetry.space_group_name_H-M   'P 1'
#
loop_
_entity.id
_entity.type
_entity.pdbx_description
1 polymer ?
#
loop_
_entity_poly.entity_id
_entity_poly.type
_entity_poly.pdbx_seq_one_letter_code
_entity_poly.pdbx_strand_id
1 'polypeptide(L)' 'MSSIDLSGDGGVIKEIYQEGAGETPPEGYEIRAHYTGTLLDGTKFDSSRDRNAEFKVRVLLTMCQVCRSDWLTES' A
#
# COMPACT_ATOMS: atom_id res chain seq x y z
N MET A 1 -11.55 -4.59 -12.65
CA MET A 1 -10.85 -5.13 -11.47
C MET A 1 -10.00 -6.30 -11.93
N SER A 2 -8.69 -6.10 -12.02
CA SER A 2 -7.74 -7.15 -12.42
C SER A 2 -6.91 -7.54 -11.20
N SER A 3 -6.97 -8.81 -10.82
CA SER A 3 -6.07 -9.42 -9.85
C SER A 3 -4.74 -9.75 -10.52
N ILE A 4 -3.64 -9.35 -9.89
CA ILE A 4 -2.27 -9.60 -10.36
C ILE A 4 -1.60 -10.53 -9.35
N ASP A 5 -1.11 -11.68 -9.80
CA ASP A 5 -0.22 -12.53 -9.00
C ASP A 5 1.20 -11.98 -9.08
N LEU A 6 1.69 -11.43 -7.97
CA LEU A 6 3.01 -10.81 -7.88
C LEU A 6 4.13 -11.84 -7.68
N SER A 7 3.81 -13.02 -7.15
CA SER A 7 4.80 -14.07 -6.86
C SER A 7 4.81 -15.19 -7.91
N GLY A 8 3.72 -15.37 -8.66
CA GLY A 8 3.56 -16.39 -9.70
C GLY A 8 3.24 -17.79 -9.18
N ASP A 9 3.12 -17.93 -7.87
CA ASP A 9 2.76 -19.15 -7.15
C ASP A 9 1.41 -19.03 -6.40
N GLY A 10 0.72 -17.90 -6.56
CA GLY A 10 -0.52 -17.60 -5.86
C GLY A 10 -0.35 -17.14 -4.40
N GLY A 11 0.87 -16.99 -3.90
CA GLY A 11 1.14 -16.57 -2.52
C GLY A 11 0.82 -15.08 -2.26
N VAL A 12 1.06 -14.21 -3.24
CA VAL A 12 0.82 -12.76 -3.10
C VAL A 12 0.00 -12.23 -4.28
N ILE A 13 -1.29 -12.00 -4.02
CA ILE A 13 -2.22 -11.43 -4.99
C ILE A 13 -2.47 -9.95 -4.68
N LYS A 14 -2.39 -9.11 -5.71
CA LYS A 14 -2.71 -7.69 -5.65
C LYS A 14 -3.98 -7.39 -6.44
N GLU A 15 -4.89 -6.66 -5.82
CA GLU A 15 -6.03 -6.06 -6.49
C GLU A 15 -6.03 -4.55 -6.29
N ILE A 16 -6.34 -3.80 -7.34
CA ILE A 16 -6.52 -2.35 -7.27
C ILE A 16 -8.01 -2.04 -7.15
N TYR A 17 -8.41 -1.55 -5.98
CA TYR A 17 -9.78 -1.11 -5.73
C TYR A 17 -10.08 0.27 -6.32
N GLN A 18 -9.08 1.16 -6.32
CA GLN A 18 -9.21 2.52 -6.85
C GLN A 18 -7.85 3.02 -7.34
N GLU A 19 -7.72 3.30 -8.63
CA GLU A 19 -6.47 3.83 -9.20
C GLU A 19 -6.10 5.18 -8.57
N GLY A 20 -4.81 5.35 -8.29
CA GLY A 20 -4.24 6.65 -7.92
C GLY A 20 -3.94 7.47 -9.17
N ALA A 21 -4.04 8.81 -9.06
CA ALA A 21 -3.67 9.73 -10.15
C ALA A 21 -2.24 10.28 -10.02
N GLY A 22 -1.51 9.90 -8.96
CA GLY A 22 -0.17 10.38 -8.66
C GLY A 22 0.93 9.61 -9.41
N GLU A 23 2.09 10.23 -9.53
CA GLU A 23 3.29 9.59 -10.08
C GLU A 23 3.84 8.53 -9.13
N THR A 24 4.61 7.58 -9.68
CA THR A 24 5.31 6.60 -8.86
C THR A 24 6.48 7.29 -8.15
N PRO A 25 6.58 7.20 -6.81
CA PRO A 25 7.66 7.85 -6.08
C PRO A 25 9.03 7.25 -6.50
N PRO A 26 10.05 8.09 -6.69
CA PRO A 26 11.39 7.62 -7.02
C PRO A 26 12.08 6.97 -5.81
N GLU A 27 13.19 6.28 -6.07
CA GLU A 27 14.00 5.65 -5.02
C GLU A 27 14.49 6.68 -4.00
N GLY A 28 14.51 6.29 -2.73
CA GLY A 28 14.95 7.12 -1.60
C GLY A 28 13.86 8.00 -0.99
N TYR A 29 12.71 8.18 -1.66
CA TYR A 29 11.59 8.98 -1.13
C TYR A 29 10.91 8.26 0.03
N GLU A 30 10.46 9.05 1.01
CA GLU A 30 9.59 8.56 2.07
C GLU A 30 8.15 8.62 1.59
N ILE A 31 7.46 7.48 1.65
CA ILE A 31 6.02 7.40 1.47
C ILE A 31 5.36 7.18 2.80
N ARG A 32 4.11 7.66 2.89
CA ARG A 32 3.21 7.42 4.01
C ARG A 32 2.17 6.41 3.54
N ALA A 33 1.64 5.61 4.46
CA ALA A 33 0.65 4.59 4.17
C ALA A 33 -0.34 4.41 5.34
N HIS A 34 -1.60 4.13 5.00
CA HIS A 34 -2.59 3.61 5.94
C HIS A 34 -2.94 2.20 5.48
N TYR A 35 -2.65 1.22 6.33
CA TYR A 35 -2.99 -0.17 6.12
C TYR A 35 -4.01 -0.65 7.17
N THR A 36 -4.73 -1.70 6.80
CA THR A 36 -5.55 -2.54 7.69
C THR A 36 -5.24 -3.99 7.34
N GLY A 37 -4.86 -4.78 8.35
CA GLY A 37 -4.57 -6.20 8.24
C GLY A 37 -5.69 -7.05 8.85
N THR A 38 -6.16 -8.04 8.10
CA THR A 38 -7.17 -9.00 8.54
C THR A 38 -6.69 -10.43 8.33
N LEU A 39 -7.15 -11.34 9.17
CA LEU A 39 -7.04 -12.78 8.94
C LEU A 39 -8.04 -13.23 7.86
N LEU A 40 -7.94 -14.48 7.43
CA LEU A 40 -8.83 -15.05 6.40
C LEU A 40 -10.31 -15.12 6.82
N ASP A 41 -10.57 -15.15 8.13
CA ASP A 41 -11.93 -15.11 8.69
C ASP A 41 -12.50 -13.67 8.79
N GLY A 42 -11.73 -12.66 8.37
CA GLY A 42 -12.09 -11.26 8.46
C GLY A 42 -11.75 -10.60 9.79
N THR A 43 -11.23 -11.33 10.78
CA THR A 43 -10.78 -10.76 12.05
C THR A 43 -9.64 -9.78 11.80
N LYS A 44 -9.88 -8.51 12.13
CA LYS A 44 -8.86 -7.46 12.06
C LYS A 44 -7.82 -7.68 13.15
N PHE A 45 -6.57 -7.93 12.78
CA PHE A 45 -5.48 -8.05 13.74
C PHE A 45 -4.77 -6.72 13.97
N ASP A 46 -4.76 -5.83 12.97
CA ASP A 46 -4.11 -4.53 13.10
C ASP A 46 -4.63 -3.47 12.10
N SER A 47 -4.58 -2.20 12.48
CA SER A 47 -4.81 -1.08 11.56
C SER A 47 -4.08 0.18 12.00
N SER A 48 -3.39 0.80 11.04
CA SER A 48 -2.78 2.12 11.22
C SER A 48 -3.80 3.20 11.60
N ARG A 49 -5.05 3.07 11.13
CA ARG A 49 -6.12 4.03 11.42
C ARG A 49 -6.62 3.91 12.85
N ASP A 50 -6.71 2.70 13.39
CA ASP A 50 -7.11 2.48 14.79
C ASP A 50 -6.10 3.10 15.77
N ARG A 51 -4.82 3.16 15.39
CA ARG A 51 -3.76 3.78 16.17
C ARG A 51 -3.61 5.29 15.94
N ASN A 52 -4.38 5.89 15.02
CA ASN A 52 -4.20 7.26 14.56
C ASN A 52 -2.74 7.59 14.18
N ALA A 53 -2.05 6.64 13.55
CA ALA A 53 -0.64 6.77 13.20
C ALA A 53 -0.37 6.19 11.81
N GLU A 54 0.26 6.99 10.95
CA GLU A 54 0.66 6.59 9.60
C GLU A 54 1.87 5.66 9.63
N PHE A 55 1.96 4.77 8.63
CA PHE A 55 3.14 3.97 8.36
C PHE A 55 4.07 4.73 7.42
N LYS A 56 5.35 4.89 7.78
CA LYS A 56 6.36 5.58 6.98
C LYS A 56 7.40 4.58 6.50
N VAL A 57 7.66 4.57 5.20
CA VAL A 57 8.70 3.70 4.61
C VAL A 57 9.46 4.45 3.52
N ARG A 58 10.77 4.20 3.44
CA ARG A 58 11.58 4.67 2.31
C ARG A 58 11.50 3.67 1.18
N VAL A 59 11.22 4.17 -0.02
CA VAL A 59 11.17 3.36 -1.24
C VAL A 59 12.61 2.98 -1.61
N LEU A 60 12.94 1.69 -1.50
CA LEU A 60 14.27 1.17 -1.88
C LEU A 60 14.31 0.68 -3.33
N LEU A 61 13.15 0.40 -3.94
CA LEU A 61 13.00 0.04 -5.36
C LEU A 61 11.65 0.55 -5.87
N THR A 62 11.60 0.98 -7.13
CA THR A 62 10.42 1.56 -7.79
C THR A 62 9.34 0.51 -8.05
N MET A 63 8.60 0.10 -7.01
CA MET A 63 7.32 -0.61 -7.15
C MET A 63 6.38 -0.19 -6.03
N CYS A 64 5.99 1.09 -6.02
CA CYS A 64 4.96 1.57 -5.11
C CYS A 64 3.86 2.32 -5.87
N GLN A 65 3.08 1.60 -6.66
CA GLN A 65 1.72 2.05 -6.99
C GLN A 65 0.83 1.73 -5.79
N VAL A 66 0.73 2.68 -4.84
CA VAL A 66 -0.24 2.62 -3.75
C VAL A 66 -1.43 3.52 -4.08
N CYS A 67 -2.56 2.85 -4.17
CA CYS A 67 -3.88 3.33 -4.51
C CYS A 67 -4.59 3.92 -3.28
N ARG A 68 -4.42 5.21 -3.02
CA ARG A 68 -5.43 6.12 -2.46
C ARG A 68 -4.92 7.57 -2.57
N SER A 69 -5.81 8.48 -2.93
CA SER A 69 -5.58 9.87 -3.37
C SER A 69 -4.91 10.84 -2.39
N ASP A 70 -4.48 10.40 -1.20
CA ASP A 70 -4.20 11.31 -0.08
C ASP A 70 -2.76 11.22 0.43
N TRP A 71 -1.78 10.94 -0.44
CA TRP A 71 -0.37 10.96 -0.05
C TRP A 71 0.24 12.35 -0.17
N LEU A 72 0.45 12.99 0.99
CA LEU A 72 1.34 14.14 1.14
C LEU A 72 2.79 13.66 0.95
N THR A 73 3.36 13.86 -0.24
CA THR A 73 4.81 13.86 -0.41
C THR A 73 5.35 15.16 0.18
N GLU A 74 5.98 15.08 1.34
CA GLU A 74 6.83 16.18 1.81
C GLU A 74 8.20 16.05 1.14
N SER A 75 8.48 16.99 0.24
CA SER A 75 9.78 17.26 -0.38
C SER A 75 10.76 17.86 0.63
#